data_AF-A0A5D2V2Y8-F1
#
_entry.id   AF-A0A5D2V2Y8-F1
#
_cell.length_a   1.000
_cell.length_b   1.000
_cell.length_c   1.000
_cell.angle_alpha   90.00
_cell.angle_beta   90.00
_cell.angle_gamma   90.00
#
_symmetry.space_group_name_H-M   'P 1'
#
loop_
_entity.id
_entity.type
_entity.pdbx_description
1 polymer ?
#
loop_
_entity_poly.entity_id
_entity_poly.type
_entity_poly.pdbx_seq_one_letter_code
_entity_poly.pdbx_strand_id
1 'polypeptide(L)'
;MNHHDLQAQRREMKHKGRNVVWSIAMDKCLIEALAVQAKNGNKIDKCFNENAYTAACIAVNSRFNLNLNNQKVINRLKTIKKRYKVMRDMLSQDGFRWNPNTKMIEYDSEDLWKRYIAAHPDAKGFRGKQIEMYDELKIVCGNYQAPSRWAKMKDGSHPMGYKNFEEDSASFVSPSLDDLSDTDGTESYSGQPEYLHEGSQDPPVMEPLRQLPKRPRESDVLQEAMLAVASSIRRLADAMDQSKTAINPSELLQAVLEIDGLEEAKQMYAFEYLNADPIKARAFMTYNVRMRKMYLFRQFWWWK
;
A
#
# COMPACT_ATOMS: atom_id res chain seq x y z
N MET A 1 -3.48 -57.05 2.30
CA MET A 1 -2.54 -55.97 1.87
C MET A 1 -2.72 -54.83 2.85
N ASN A 2 -1.72 -54.57 3.69
CA ASN A 2 -1.89 -53.75 4.89
C ASN A 2 -1.75 -52.25 4.60
N HIS A 3 -2.65 -51.47 5.21
CA HIS A 3 -2.76 -50.01 5.12
C HIS A 3 -1.48 -49.25 5.59
N HIS A 4 -0.56 -49.98 6.23
CA HIS A 4 0.75 -49.48 6.66
C HIS A 4 1.77 -49.36 5.52
N ASP A 5 1.69 -50.22 4.49
CA ASP A 5 2.66 -50.22 3.38
C ASP A 5 2.45 -49.02 2.44
N LEU A 6 1.20 -48.59 2.25
CA LEU A 6 0.87 -47.39 1.46
C LEU A 6 1.34 -46.08 2.15
N GLN A 7 1.40 -46.05 3.49
CA GLN A 7 1.94 -44.90 4.21
C GLN A 7 3.47 -44.87 4.23
N ALA A 8 4.14 -46.03 4.20
CA ALA A 8 5.59 -46.13 4.06
C ALA A 8 6.04 -45.59 2.69
N GLN A 9 5.33 -45.98 1.62
CA GLN A 9 5.64 -45.54 0.26
C GLN A 9 5.37 -44.03 0.04
N ARG A 10 4.40 -43.44 0.76
CA ARG A 10 4.12 -41.99 0.72
C ARG A 10 5.13 -41.14 1.51
N ARG A 11 5.89 -41.75 2.44
CA ARG A 11 6.91 -41.06 3.25
C ARG A 11 8.30 -41.06 2.59
N GLU A 12 8.53 -41.88 1.57
CA GLU A 12 9.83 -42.00 0.88
C GLU A 12 10.05 -41.04 -0.30
N MET A 13 9.06 -40.22 -0.68
CA MET A 13 9.27 -39.13 -1.65
C MET A 13 9.44 -37.76 -1.00
N LYS A 14 9.92 -37.69 0.25
CA LYS A 14 10.65 -36.49 0.67
C LYS A 14 11.93 -36.47 -0.13
N HIS A 15 11.89 -35.86 -1.32
CA HIS A 15 13.09 -35.37 -1.99
C HIS A 15 13.86 -34.59 -0.93
N LYS A 16 14.91 -35.21 -0.39
CA LYS A 16 15.92 -34.58 0.45
C LYS A 16 16.63 -33.64 -0.53
N GLY A 17 15.95 -32.55 -0.86
CA GLY A 17 16.36 -31.62 -1.89
C GLY A 17 17.75 -31.14 -1.50
N ARG A 18 18.69 -31.23 -2.44
CA ARG A 18 20.07 -30.77 -2.26
C ARG A 18 20.03 -29.45 -1.49
N ASN A 19 20.72 -29.40 -0.36
CA ASN A 19 20.82 -28.16 0.40
C ASN A 19 21.56 -27.15 -0.47
N VAL A 20 20.85 -26.09 -0.85
CA VAL A 20 21.41 -25.03 -1.68
C VAL A 20 22.25 -24.12 -0.80
N VAL A 21 23.52 -23.99 -1.16
CA VAL A 21 24.43 -23.00 -0.57
C VAL A 21 24.14 -21.67 -1.26
N TRP A 22 23.62 -20.71 -0.49
CA TRP A 22 23.27 -19.39 -1.01
C TRP A 22 24.53 -18.55 -1.22
N SER A 23 24.73 -18.10 -2.46
CA SER A 23 25.80 -17.17 -2.80
C SER A 23 25.37 -15.71 -2.58
N ILE A 24 26.34 -14.79 -2.56
CA ILE A 24 26.08 -13.35 -2.49
C ILE A 24 25.23 -12.88 -3.68
N ALA A 25 25.47 -13.44 -4.88
CA ALA A 25 24.70 -13.12 -6.07
C ALA A 25 23.23 -13.56 -5.95
N MET A 26 22.97 -14.72 -5.34
CA MET A 26 21.62 -15.20 -5.06
C MET A 26 20.90 -14.33 -4.03
N ASP A 27 21.60 -13.94 -2.96
CA ASP A 27 21.05 -13.01 -1.97
C ASP A 27 20.69 -11.68 -2.60
N LYS A 28 21.58 -11.13 -3.44
CA LYS A 28 21.33 -9.89 -4.18
C LYS A 28 20.06 -10.01 -5.03
N CYS A 29 19.94 -11.06 -5.83
CA CYS A 29 18.76 -11.29 -6.66
C CYS A 29 17.48 -11.42 -5.82
N LEU A 30 17.54 -12.12 -4.67
CA LEU A 30 16.40 -12.28 -3.78
C LEU A 30 15.98 -10.94 -3.18
N ILE A 31 16.94 -10.14 -2.69
CA ILE A 31 16.69 -8.83 -2.09
C ILE A 31 16.11 -7.87 -3.13
N GLU A 32 16.67 -7.83 -4.34
CA GLU A 32 16.18 -7.02 -5.47
C GLU A 32 14.71 -7.37 -5.78
N ALA A 33 14.41 -8.66 -5.95
CA ALA A 33 13.06 -9.11 -6.27
C ALA A 33 12.07 -8.74 -5.16
N LEU A 34 12.41 -8.97 -3.89
CA LEU A 34 11.55 -8.62 -2.76
C LEU A 34 11.40 -7.10 -2.59
N ALA A 35 12.40 -6.29 -2.91
CA ALA A 35 12.31 -4.84 -2.87
C ALA A 35 11.30 -4.32 -3.91
N VAL A 36 11.28 -4.90 -5.12
CA VAL A 36 10.26 -4.61 -6.14
C VAL A 36 8.88 -5.00 -5.63
N GLN A 37 8.74 -6.18 -5.03
CA GLN A 37 7.46 -6.63 -4.49
C GLN A 37 6.96 -5.76 -3.33
N ALA A 38 7.85 -5.28 -2.47
CA ALA A 38 7.52 -4.34 -1.41
C ALA A 38 6.97 -3.04 -2.00
N LYS A 39 7.62 -2.48 -3.03
CA LYS A 39 7.16 -1.27 -3.74
C LYS A 39 5.82 -1.46 -4.45
N ASN A 40 5.50 -2.68 -4.86
CA ASN A 40 4.22 -3.04 -5.46
C ASN A 40 3.09 -3.26 -4.44
N GLY A 41 3.33 -3.07 -3.15
CA GLY A 41 2.32 -3.24 -2.10
C GLY A 41 2.14 -4.67 -1.60
N ASN A 42 3.01 -5.60 -2.00
CA ASN A 42 2.94 -7.01 -1.57
C ASN A 42 3.63 -7.25 -0.21
N LYS A 43 3.98 -6.18 0.50
CA LYS A 43 4.51 -6.21 1.87
C LYS A 43 3.55 -5.44 2.77
N ILE A 44 3.07 -6.10 3.81
CA ILE A 44 2.18 -5.54 4.83
C ILE A 44 2.90 -5.66 6.17
N ASP A 45 3.08 -4.53 6.85
CA ASP A 45 3.90 -4.42 8.06
C ASP A 45 5.29 -5.03 7.83
N LYS A 46 5.63 -6.14 8.50
CA LYS A 46 6.93 -6.80 8.44
C LYS A 46 6.93 -8.07 7.56
N CYS A 47 5.80 -8.40 6.94
CA CYS A 47 5.58 -9.66 6.23
C CYS A 47 5.28 -9.45 4.74
N PHE A 48 5.80 -10.36 3.92
CA PHE A 48 5.46 -10.45 2.50
C PHE A 48 4.31 -11.43 2.31
N ASN A 49 3.43 -11.15 1.35
CA ASN A 49 2.39 -12.10 0.94
C ASN A 49 2.97 -13.20 0.04
N GLU A 50 2.15 -14.20 -0.31
CA GLU A 50 2.58 -15.32 -1.13
C GLU A 50 3.00 -14.90 -2.55
N ASN A 51 2.33 -13.92 -3.15
CA ASN A 51 2.70 -13.41 -4.47
C ASN A 51 4.14 -12.88 -4.48
N ALA A 52 4.54 -12.17 -3.43
CA ALA A 52 5.92 -11.70 -3.29
C ALA A 52 6.93 -12.85 -3.19
N TYR A 53 6.63 -13.87 -2.39
CA TYR A 53 7.53 -15.03 -2.26
C TYR A 53 7.61 -15.84 -3.55
N THR A 54 6.48 -16.06 -4.23
CA THR A 54 6.44 -16.76 -5.52
C THR A 54 7.22 -15.99 -6.59
N ALA A 55 7.00 -14.68 -6.71
CA ALA A 55 7.74 -13.86 -7.67
C ALA A 55 9.25 -13.86 -7.40
N ALA A 56 9.66 -13.74 -6.12
CA ALA A 56 11.06 -13.82 -5.73
C ALA A 56 11.67 -15.20 -5.99
N CYS A 57 10.92 -16.28 -5.76
CA CYS A 57 11.32 -17.65 -6.04
C CYS A 57 11.57 -17.87 -7.54
N ILE A 58 10.62 -17.42 -8.38
CA ILE A 58 10.76 -17.47 -9.84
C ILE A 58 12.00 -16.68 -10.29
N ALA A 59 12.21 -15.47 -9.77
CA ALA A 59 13.37 -14.65 -10.13
C ALA A 59 14.71 -15.35 -9.84
N VAL A 60 14.86 -15.93 -8.64
CA VAL A 60 16.08 -16.66 -8.26
C VAL A 60 16.25 -17.93 -9.08
N ASN A 61 15.18 -18.71 -9.26
CA ASN A 61 15.25 -19.96 -10.04
C ASN A 61 15.64 -19.70 -11.50
N SER A 62 15.01 -18.73 -12.14
CA SER A 62 15.31 -18.37 -13.53
C SER A 62 16.73 -17.83 -13.70
N ARG A 63 17.22 -17.01 -12.76
CA ARG A 63 18.56 -16.40 -12.87
C ARG A 63 19.70 -17.38 -12.63
N PHE A 64 19.51 -18.35 -11.75
CA PHE A 64 20.58 -19.29 -11.33
C PHE A 64 20.35 -20.72 -11.79
N ASN A 65 19.33 -20.95 -12.63
CA ASN A 65 18.91 -22.28 -13.10
C ASN A 65 18.70 -23.27 -11.95
N LEU A 66 17.92 -22.84 -10.95
CA LEU A 66 17.61 -23.61 -9.74
C LEU A 66 16.14 -24.06 -9.73
N ASN A 67 15.83 -24.98 -8.83
CA ASN A 67 14.47 -25.41 -8.55
C ASN A 67 14.15 -25.30 -7.05
N LEU A 68 14.23 -24.08 -6.53
CA LEU A 68 13.82 -23.73 -5.17
C LEU A 68 12.30 -23.69 -5.06
N ASN A 69 11.80 -23.91 -3.85
CA ASN A 69 10.42 -23.60 -3.49
C ASN A 69 10.36 -22.35 -2.60
N ASN A 70 9.14 -21.82 -2.41
CA ASN A 70 8.91 -20.63 -1.59
C ASN A 70 9.45 -20.80 -0.17
N GLN A 71 9.40 -22.00 0.41
CA GLN A 71 9.93 -22.24 1.76
C GLN A 71 11.45 -22.01 1.86
N LYS A 72 12.23 -22.38 0.83
CA LYS A 72 13.67 -22.11 0.80
C LYS A 72 13.95 -20.61 0.73
N VAL A 73 13.14 -19.87 -0.03
CA VAL A 73 13.21 -18.40 -0.11
C VAL A 73 12.87 -17.74 1.22
N ILE A 74 11.76 -18.14 1.86
CA ILE A 74 11.33 -17.64 3.17
C ILE A 74 12.41 -17.89 4.22
N ASN A 75 12.97 -19.09 4.26
CA ASN A 75 14.03 -19.44 5.21
C ASN A 75 15.29 -18.61 4.97
N ARG A 76 15.65 -18.35 3.71
CA ARG A 76 16.78 -17.48 3.42
C ARG A 76 16.52 -16.04 3.83
N LEU A 77 15.31 -15.53 3.58
CA LEU A 77 14.92 -14.19 4.02
C LEU A 77 15.01 -14.04 5.54
N LYS A 78 14.67 -15.06 6.33
CA LYS A 78 14.89 -15.05 7.79
C LYS A 78 16.37 -14.85 8.14
N THR A 79 17.29 -15.53 7.45
CA THR A 79 18.74 -15.34 7.64
C THR A 79 19.17 -13.91 7.27
N ILE A 80 18.68 -13.38 6.15
CA ILE A 80 18.97 -12.01 5.71
C ILE A 80 18.45 -10.99 6.73
N LYS A 81 17.22 -11.16 7.22
CA LYS A 81 16.63 -10.31 8.27
C LYS A 81 17.45 -10.34 9.57
N LYS A 82 17.96 -11.51 9.98
CA LYS A 82 18.85 -11.61 11.14
C LYS A 82 20.15 -10.81 10.92
N ARG A 83 20.77 -10.95 9.75
CA ARG A 83 21.97 -10.17 9.38
C ARG A 83 21.68 -8.66 9.39
N TYR A 84 20.53 -8.24 8.87
CA TYR A 84 20.09 -6.84 8.88
C TYR A 84 19.82 -6.30 10.28
N LYS A 85 19.25 -7.12 11.17
CA LYS A 85 19.09 -6.75 12.57
C LYS A 85 20.42 -6.38 13.21
N VAL A 86 21.46 -7.19 13.02
CA VAL A 86 22.81 -6.90 13.54
C VAL A 86 23.34 -5.57 13.00
N MET A 87 23.19 -5.31 11.69
CA MET A 87 23.59 -4.02 11.10
C MET A 87 22.86 -2.83 11.76
N ARG A 88 21.56 -2.96 11.95
CA ARG A 88 20.74 -1.91 12.56
C ARG A 88 21.12 -1.68 14.02
N ASP A 89 21.36 -2.75 14.77
CA ASP A 89 21.73 -2.69 16.18
C ASP A 89 23.17 -2.13 16.37
N MET A 90 24.06 -2.33 15.39
CA MET A 90 25.36 -1.63 15.32
C MET A 90 25.16 -0.14 15.07
N LEU A 91 24.37 0.22 14.06
CA LEU A 91 24.13 1.61 13.66
C LEU A 91 23.25 2.40 14.65
N SER A 92 22.69 1.73 15.67
CA SER A 92 22.02 2.39 16.78
C SER A 92 22.95 2.71 17.95
N GLN A 93 24.22 2.28 17.89
CA GLN A 93 25.22 2.63 18.91
C GLN A 93 25.98 3.88 18.50
N ASP A 94 26.31 4.69 19.52
CA ASP A 94 27.15 5.85 19.32
C ASP A 94 28.54 5.46 18.80
N GLY A 95 29.02 6.23 17.83
CA GLY A 95 30.30 6.04 17.17
C GLY A 95 30.33 4.95 16.10
N PHE A 96 29.18 4.37 15.73
CA PHE A 96 29.02 3.62 14.48
C PHE A 96 28.22 4.43 13.46
N ARG A 97 28.62 4.40 12.19
CA ARG A 97 27.92 5.11 11.11
C ARG A 97 27.93 4.34 9.81
N TRP A 98 26.91 4.56 8.99
CA TRP A 98 26.86 4.06 7.63
C TRP A 98 27.56 5.05 6.69
N ASN A 99 28.57 4.60 5.94
CA ASN A 99 29.19 5.39 4.89
C ASN A 99 28.61 5.00 3.52
N PRO A 100 27.83 5.88 2.84
CA PRO A 100 27.23 5.57 1.55
C PRO A 100 28.25 5.49 0.40
N ASN A 101 29.40 6.17 0.51
CA ASN A 101 30.43 6.17 -0.53
C ASN A 101 31.20 4.85 -0.56
N THR A 102 31.57 4.35 0.61
CA THR A 102 32.29 3.07 0.73
C THR A 102 31.35 1.87 0.84
N LYS A 103 30.05 2.12 1.11
CA LYS A 103 29.02 1.12 1.42
C LYS A 103 29.40 0.23 2.59
N MET A 104 29.98 0.81 3.64
CA MET A 104 30.44 0.08 4.83
C MET A 104 29.91 0.71 6.11
N ILE A 105 29.91 -0.08 7.18
CA ILE A 105 29.76 0.43 8.54
C ILE A 105 31.14 0.87 9.02
N GLU A 106 31.28 2.16 9.29
CA GLU A 106 32.47 2.76 9.89
C GLU A 106 32.27 2.97 11.39
N TYR A 107 33.37 3.12 12.10
CA TYR A 107 33.39 3.32 13.54
C TYR A 107 34.48 4.33 13.93
N ASP A 108 34.30 4.99 15.07
CA ASP A 108 35.18 6.09 15.50
C ASP A 108 36.53 5.65 16.06
N SER A 109 36.61 4.47 16.69
CA SER A 109 37.86 3.96 17.27
C SER A 109 37.94 2.44 17.29
N GLU A 110 39.17 1.92 17.23
CA GLU A 110 39.44 0.48 17.35
C GLU A 110 39.00 -0.09 18.70
N ASP A 111 39.05 0.69 19.77
CA ASP A 111 38.63 0.25 21.10
C ASP A 111 37.12 0.11 21.22
N LEU A 112 36.34 0.99 20.55
CA LEU A 112 34.90 0.82 20.41
C LEU A 112 34.59 -0.49 19.68
N TRP A 113 35.26 -0.74 18.55
CA TRP A 113 35.08 -1.97 17.78
C TRP A 113 35.39 -3.22 18.62
N LYS A 114 36.52 -3.26 19.33
CA LYS A 114 36.91 -4.39 20.18
C LYS A 114 35.89 -4.66 21.29
N ARG A 115 35.44 -3.62 22.00
CA ARG A 115 34.43 -3.74 23.06
C ARG A 115 33.09 -4.23 22.50
N TYR A 116 32.65 -3.68 21.38
CA TYR A 116 31.38 -4.08 20.77
C TYR A 116 31.39 -5.54 20.30
N ILE A 117 32.46 -5.99 19.61
CA ILE A 117 32.55 -7.39 19.14
C ILE A 117 32.68 -8.38 20.29
N ALA A 118 33.27 -7.99 21.43
CA ALA A 118 33.31 -8.85 22.62
C ALA A 118 31.89 -9.14 23.15
N ALA A 119 30.99 -8.15 23.12
CA ALA A 119 29.58 -8.31 23.50
C ALA A 119 28.72 -8.92 22.37
N HIS A 120 29.07 -8.65 21.11
CA HIS A 120 28.30 -9.04 19.92
C HIS A 120 29.19 -9.75 18.87
N PRO A 121 29.55 -11.03 19.09
CA PRO A 121 30.47 -11.75 18.20
C PRO A 121 29.96 -11.91 16.75
N ASP A 122 28.64 -11.87 16.55
CA ASP A 122 27.99 -11.97 15.24
C ASP A 122 28.23 -10.73 14.35
N ALA A 123 28.55 -9.59 14.94
CA ALA A 123 28.90 -8.37 14.21
C ALA A 123 30.31 -8.41 13.58
N LYS A 124 31.16 -9.38 13.96
CA LYS A 124 32.56 -9.48 13.48
C LYS A 124 32.65 -9.54 11.96
N GLY A 125 31.64 -10.12 11.31
CA GLY A 125 31.56 -10.28 9.87
C GLY A 125 31.35 -8.99 9.06
N PHE A 126 31.11 -7.84 9.70
CA PHE A 126 30.89 -6.55 9.04
C PHE A 126 32.15 -5.69 8.90
N ARG A 127 33.25 -6.04 9.59
CA ARG A 127 34.49 -5.25 9.51
C ARG A 127 35.03 -5.20 8.08
N GLY A 128 35.18 -3.98 7.54
CA GLY A 128 35.75 -3.76 6.21
C GLY A 128 34.98 -4.43 5.06
N LYS A 129 33.70 -4.80 5.29
CA LYS A 129 32.89 -5.47 4.28
C LYS A 129 31.90 -4.49 3.65
N GLN A 130 31.95 -4.42 2.33
CA GLN A 130 30.95 -3.72 1.54
C GLN A 130 29.59 -4.40 1.63
N ILE A 131 28.54 -3.59 1.75
CA ILE A 131 27.14 -4.00 1.87
C ILE A 131 26.37 -3.36 0.72
N GLU A 132 26.51 -3.93 -0.47
CA GLU A 132 26.00 -3.37 -1.73
C GLU A 132 24.50 -3.08 -1.75
N MET A 133 23.71 -3.83 -0.98
CA MET A 133 22.24 -3.83 -1.01
C MET A 133 21.62 -3.18 0.23
N TYR A 134 22.32 -2.27 0.90
CA TYR A 134 21.87 -1.73 2.19
C TYR A 134 20.53 -0.98 2.07
N ASP A 135 20.32 -0.20 1.01
CA ASP A 135 19.07 0.54 0.80
C ASP A 135 17.90 -0.40 0.51
N GLU A 136 18.09 -1.43 -0.29
CA GLU A 136 17.07 -2.45 -0.54
C GLU A 136 16.79 -3.28 0.71
N LEU A 137 17.81 -3.54 1.54
CA LEU A 137 17.60 -4.19 2.83
C LEU A 137 16.73 -3.34 3.77
N LYS A 138 16.86 -2.00 3.75
CA LYS A 138 15.94 -1.12 4.49
C LYS A 138 14.50 -1.26 3.99
N ILE A 139 14.30 -1.43 2.69
CA ILE A 139 12.97 -1.64 2.09
C ILE A 139 12.40 -3.02 2.49
N VAL A 140 13.20 -4.07 2.33
CA VAL A 140 12.78 -5.47 2.53
C VAL A 140 12.61 -5.80 4.01
N CYS A 141 13.53 -5.34 4.86
CA CYS A 141 13.62 -5.72 6.27
C CYS A 141 13.18 -4.61 7.24
N GLY A 142 13.17 -3.33 6.81
CA GLY A 142 12.70 -2.21 7.61
C GLY A 142 11.19 -2.01 7.56
N ASN A 143 10.71 -0.86 8.03
CA ASN A 143 9.28 -0.56 8.17
C ASN A 143 8.65 0.02 6.90
N TYR A 144 9.32 -0.05 5.74
CA TYR A 144 8.77 0.44 4.48
C TYR A 144 7.42 -0.21 4.17
N GLN A 145 6.41 0.63 3.94
CA GLN A 145 5.13 0.28 3.33
C GLN A 145 5.02 0.98 1.98
N ALA A 146 4.47 0.29 0.98
CA ALA A 146 4.16 0.95 -0.28
C ALA A 146 3.21 2.12 0.00
N PRO A 147 3.44 3.31 -0.56
CA PRO A 147 2.44 4.37 -0.53
C PRO A 147 1.13 3.80 -1.08
N SER A 148 0.08 3.75 -0.24
CA SER A 148 -1.23 3.33 -0.71
C SER A 148 -1.58 4.17 -1.94
N ARG A 149 -2.12 3.56 -2.99
CA ARG A 149 -2.64 4.30 -4.15
C ARG A 149 -3.63 5.39 -3.73
N TRP A 150 -4.24 5.26 -2.55
CA TRP A 150 -5.15 6.21 -1.90
C TRP A 150 -4.45 7.35 -1.13
N ALA A 151 -3.18 7.19 -0.75
CA ALA A 151 -2.45 8.21 0.01
C ALA A 151 -2.17 9.49 -0.81
N LYS A 152 -2.32 9.43 -2.13
CA LYS A 152 -2.18 10.60 -3.01
C LYS A 152 -3.41 11.51 -3.08
N MET A 153 -4.51 11.17 -2.40
CA MET A 153 -5.71 12.03 -2.32
C MET A 153 -5.77 12.90 -1.06
N LYS A 154 -4.81 12.78 -0.14
CA LYS A 154 -4.78 13.57 1.10
C LYS A 154 -3.53 14.46 1.14
N ASP A 155 -3.51 15.44 0.25
CA ASP A 155 -2.72 16.64 0.52
C ASP A 155 -3.57 17.56 1.41
N GLY A 156 -2.98 18.03 2.50
CA GLY A 156 -3.69 18.77 3.56
C GLY A 156 -3.57 18.15 4.96
N SER A 157 -2.39 17.68 5.37
CA SER A 157 -1.89 17.83 6.75
C SER A 157 -0.49 17.23 6.87
N HIS A 158 0.47 18.09 7.21
CA HIS A 158 1.83 17.70 7.57
C HIS A 158 1.91 17.22 9.04
N PRO A 159 3.02 16.54 9.42
CA PRO A 159 2.98 15.24 10.07
C PRO A 159 3.24 15.29 11.57
N MET A 160 2.51 14.48 12.34
CA MET A 160 2.91 14.19 13.73
C MET A 160 3.84 12.99 13.75
N GLY A 161 5.10 13.25 14.08
CA GLY A 161 6.11 12.23 14.34
C GLY A 161 5.75 11.42 15.57
N TYR A 162 5.84 10.10 15.47
CA TYR A 162 5.71 9.21 16.61
C TYR A 162 6.99 8.42 16.81
N LYS A 163 7.62 8.70 17.94
CA LYS A 163 8.62 7.86 18.61
C LYS A 163 7.94 6.54 18.98
N ASN A 164 8.64 5.43 18.79
CA ASN A 164 8.29 4.14 19.37
C ASN A 164 8.69 4.11 20.85
N PHE A 165 7.80 3.62 21.72
CA PHE A 165 8.04 2.86 22.95
C PHE A 165 6.71 2.16 23.27
N GLU A 166 6.61 0.87 22.98
CA GLU A 166 6.67 -0.27 23.91
C GLU A 166 5.39 -0.49 24.76
N GLU A 167 5.11 -1.76 24.93
CA GLU A 167 3.88 -2.47 25.27
C GLU A 167 3.84 -2.75 26.78
N ASP A 168 2.73 -2.42 27.47
CA ASP A 168 2.19 -3.30 28.52
C ASP A 168 0.72 -2.96 28.92
N SER A 169 -0.11 -4.01 28.87
CA SER A 169 -1.27 -4.38 29.71
C SER A 169 -2.42 -3.42 30.12
N ALA A 170 -3.61 -3.74 29.57
CA ALA A 170 -4.97 -3.86 30.14
C ALA A 170 -5.57 -2.79 31.09
N SER A 171 -6.71 -2.19 30.68
CA SER A 171 -8.05 -2.51 31.21
C SER A 171 -9.15 -1.56 30.68
N PHE A 172 -10.36 -2.11 30.65
CA PHE A 172 -11.61 -1.63 30.08
C PHE A 172 -12.39 -0.76 31.09
N VAL A 173 -12.84 0.45 30.72
CA VAL A 173 -14.18 0.97 31.05
C VAL A 173 -14.51 2.22 30.20
N SER A 174 -15.66 2.23 29.53
CA SER A 174 -16.38 3.46 29.13
C SER A 174 -17.15 4.01 30.34
N PRO A 175 -17.53 5.31 30.33
CA PRO A 175 -18.97 5.57 30.15
C PRO A 175 -19.34 6.80 29.32
N SER A 176 -20.50 6.63 28.69
CA SER A 176 -21.49 7.58 28.13
C SER A 176 -21.93 8.64 29.17
N LEU A 177 -21.98 9.94 28.82
CA LEU A 177 -23.13 10.77 28.38
C LEU A 177 -24.06 11.23 29.50
N ASP A 178 -24.31 12.55 29.54
CA ASP A 178 -25.59 13.26 29.73
C ASP A 178 -25.27 14.77 29.90
N ASP A 179 -26.09 15.79 29.60
CA ASP A 179 -27.25 16.08 28.75
C ASP A 179 -27.73 17.53 29.13
N LEU A 180 -28.66 18.10 28.33
CA LEU A 180 -29.63 19.20 28.59
C LEU A 180 -29.16 20.66 28.34
N SER A 181 -29.63 21.36 27.28
CA SER A 181 -30.96 22.01 27.02
C SER A 181 -31.17 23.27 27.89
N ASP A 182 -31.71 24.42 27.44
CA ASP A 182 -32.92 24.67 26.65
C ASP A 182 -33.01 26.13 26.11
N THR A 183 -33.81 26.28 25.05
CA THR A 183 -34.78 27.34 24.68
C THR A 183 -34.40 28.85 24.59
N ASP A 184 -34.82 29.51 23.51
CA ASP A 184 -36.08 30.30 23.44
C ASP A 184 -36.27 30.86 22.01
N GLY A 185 -37.53 31.04 21.59
CA GLY A 185 -37.89 31.62 20.30
C GLY A 185 -39.03 32.62 20.47
N THR A 186 -39.14 33.65 19.62
CA THR A 186 -40.38 34.42 19.34
C THR A 186 -40.18 35.26 18.06
N GLU A 187 -41.30 35.59 17.42
CA GLU A 187 -41.53 35.99 16.03
C GLU A 187 -41.83 37.50 15.84
N SER A 188 -41.91 37.92 14.56
CA SER A 188 -42.82 38.92 13.97
C SER A 188 -42.44 40.43 13.76
N TYR A 189 -42.42 40.78 12.46
CA TYR A 189 -43.17 41.81 11.70
C TYR A 189 -42.88 43.35 11.77
N SER A 190 -42.61 43.90 10.57
CA SER A 190 -42.95 45.21 9.96
C SER A 190 -42.18 46.52 10.26
N GLY A 191 -41.91 47.27 9.17
CA GLY A 191 -42.05 48.73 9.10
C GLY A 191 -40.86 49.55 8.60
N GLN A 192 -40.88 49.96 7.32
CA GLN A 192 -40.17 51.13 6.75
C GLN A 192 -40.97 52.43 7.04
N PRO A 193 -40.45 53.69 6.93
CA PRO A 193 -40.05 54.32 5.66
C PRO A 193 -38.94 55.42 5.69
N GLU A 194 -38.66 55.95 4.48
CA GLU A 194 -37.64 56.90 3.98
C GLU A 194 -37.81 58.38 4.40
N TYR A 195 -36.81 59.25 4.10
CA TYR A 195 -36.96 60.59 3.45
C TYR A 195 -35.59 61.25 3.07
N LEU A 196 -35.44 61.68 1.78
CA LEU A 196 -34.92 62.98 1.23
C LEU A 196 -33.45 63.45 1.49
N HIS A 197 -32.69 64.20 0.65
CA HIS A 197 -32.82 64.90 -0.65
C HIS A 197 -31.44 65.47 -1.12
N GLU A 198 -31.13 65.36 -2.44
CA GLU A 198 -30.45 66.28 -3.44
C GLU A 198 -29.49 67.43 -3.00
N GLY A 199 -28.43 67.88 -3.73
CA GLY A 199 -27.98 67.74 -5.14
C GLY A 199 -26.51 68.24 -5.36
N SER A 200 -25.81 67.83 -6.44
CA SER A 200 -25.60 68.51 -7.76
C SER A 200 -24.38 69.47 -7.80
N GLN A 201 -23.47 69.62 -8.79
CA GLN A 201 -23.19 69.12 -10.17
C GLN A 201 -21.77 69.64 -10.61
N ASP A 202 -21.04 68.91 -11.49
CA ASP A 202 -19.83 69.28 -12.29
C ASP A 202 -20.19 70.07 -13.61
N PRO A 203 -19.33 70.65 -14.52
CA PRO A 203 -18.27 70.01 -15.39
C PRO A 203 -17.21 70.97 -16.10
N PRO A 204 -16.61 70.76 -17.33
CA PRO A 204 -15.86 69.65 -18.01
C PRO A 204 -14.49 70.06 -18.69
N VAL A 205 -13.77 69.13 -19.42
CA VAL A 205 -13.24 69.26 -20.84
C VAL A 205 -12.24 68.12 -21.31
N MET A 206 -12.60 67.47 -22.43
CA MET A 206 -11.93 66.77 -23.59
C MET A 206 -10.77 65.71 -23.55
N GLU A 207 -11.16 64.48 -23.97
CA GLU A 207 -10.64 63.39 -24.88
C GLU A 207 -9.15 63.20 -25.31
N PRO A 208 -8.71 61.94 -25.60
CA PRO A 208 -8.79 61.41 -26.98
C PRO A 208 -9.08 59.89 -27.20
N LEU A 209 -9.62 59.61 -28.39
CA LEU A 209 -10.11 58.37 -29.03
C LEU A 209 -9.16 57.14 -29.05
N ARG A 210 -9.67 55.93 -28.75
CA ARG A 210 -9.25 54.64 -29.34
C ARG A 210 -10.36 53.57 -29.41
N GLN A 211 -10.75 53.27 -30.65
CA GLN A 211 -11.20 52.02 -31.29
C GLN A 211 -12.41 51.21 -30.74
N LEU A 212 -13.33 50.94 -31.67
CA LEU A 212 -14.57 50.18 -31.58
C LEU A 212 -14.34 48.69 -31.22
N PRO A 213 -15.03 48.10 -30.22
CA PRO A 213 -15.05 46.66 -30.04
C PRO A 213 -15.90 46.00 -31.14
N LYS A 214 -15.31 45.05 -31.87
CA LYS A 214 -16.03 44.20 -32.81
C LYS A 214 -17.03 43.34 -32.03
N ARG A 215 -18.32 43.45 -32.38
CA ARG A 215 -19.38 42.58 -31.86
C ARG A 215 -19.04 41.11 -32.16
N PRO A 216 -19.26 40.17 -31.24
CA PRO A 216 -19.09 38.74 -31.51
C PRO A 216 -20.04 38.32 -32.64
N ARG A 217 -19.56 37.51 -33.59
CA ARG A 217 -20.43 36.90 -34.59
C ARG A 217 -21.30 35.87 -33.86
N GLU A 218 -22.62 35.88 -34.07
CA GLU A 218 -23.54 34.87 -33.52
C GLU A 218 -23.10 33.42 -33.80
N SER A 219 -22.30 33.22 -34.86
CA SER A 219 -21.62 31.96 -35.18
C SER A 219 -20.68 31.46 -34.08
N ASP A 220 -19.99 32.35 -33.35
CA ASP A 220 -19.07 31.97 -32.29
C ASP A 220 -19.83 31.42 -31.08
N VAL A 221 -20.97 32.05 -30.76
CA VAL A 221 -21.87 31.61 -29.69
C VAL A 221 -22.51 30.25 -30.03
N LEU A 222 -22.93 30.06 -31.28
CA LEU A 222 -23.44 28.78 -31.75
C LEU A 222 -22.38 27.68 -31.69
N GLN A 223 -21.14 27.99 -32.06
CA GLN A 223 -20.04 27.02 -32.03
C GLN A 223 -19.63 26.65 -30.59
N GLU A 224 -19.62 27.62 -29.66
CA GLU A 224 -19.43 27.35 -28.24
C GLU A 224 -20.55 26.49 -27.66
N ALA A 225 -21.80 26.77 -28.01
CA ALA A 225 -22.95 25.95 -27.61
C ALA A 225 -22.83 24.52 -28.13
N MET A 226 -22.43 24.33 -29.39
CA MET A 226 -22.18 23.01 -29.98
C MET A 226 -21.04 22.26 -29.28
N LEU A 227 -19.94 22.95 -28.93
CA LEU A 227 -18.84 22.36 -28.16
C LEU A 227 -19.27 21.95 -26.75
N ALA A 228 -20.10 22.76 -26.08
CA ALA A 228 -20.66 22.46 -24.77
C ALA A 228 -21.56 21.21 -24.81
N VAL A 229 -22.39 21.08 -25.85
CA VAL A 229 -23.21 19.90 -26.09
C VAL A 229 -22.35 18.66 -26.36
N ALA A 230 -21.34 18.76 -27.23
CA ALA A 230 -20.43 17.66 -27.53
C ALA A 230 -19.65 17.19 -26.29
N SER A 231 -19.22 18.12 -25.44
CA SER A 231 -18.58 17.82 -24.15
C SER A 231 -19.54 17.10 -23.20
N SER A 232 -20.80 17.56 -23.15
CA SER A 232 -21.83 16.93 -22.32
C SER A 232 -22.15 15.50 -22.77
N ILE A 233 -22.24 15.27 -24.09
CA ILE A 233 -22.41 13.91 -24.66
C ILE A 233 -21.23 13.02 -24.30
N ARG A 234 -19.99 13.51 -24.41
CA ARG A 234 -18.80 12.74 -24.04
C ARG A 234 -18.81 12.37 -22.56
N ARG A 235 -19.14 13.33 -21.68
CA ARG A 235 -19.26 13.08 -20.24
C ARG A 235 -20.33 12.05 -19.92
N LEU A 236 -21.47 12.09 -20.62
CA LEU A 236 -22.51 11.06 -20.47
C LEU A 236 -22.03 9.69 -20.93
N ALA A 237 -21.34 9.61 -22.07
CA ALA A 237 -20.76 8.36 -22.56
C ALA A 237 -19.71 7.79 -21.58
N ASP A 238 -18.82 8.63 -21.05
CA ASP A 238 -17.81 8.24 -20.06
C ASP A 238 -18.48 7.76 -18.76
N ALA A 239 -19.53 8.44 -18.29
CA ALA A 239 -20.29 8.04 -17.11
C ALA A 239 -21.02 6.69 -17.32
N MET A 240 -21.56 6.48 -18.52
CA MET A 240 -22.20 5.20 -18.90
C MET A 240 -21.21 4.05 -19.05
N ASP A 241 -19.95 4.32 -19.44
CA ASP A 241 -18.92 3.29 -19.54
C ASP A 241 -18.32 2.97 -18.15
N GLN A 242 -18.18 3.98 -17.30
CA GLN A 242 -17.81 3.82 -15.89
C GLN A 242 -18.85 3.01 -15.11
N SER A 243 -20.15 3.23 -15.35
CA SER A 243 -21.20 2.47 -14.65
C SER A 243 -21.25 0.98 -15.06
N LYS A 244 -20.86 0.64 -16.28
CA LYS A 244 -20.73 -0.76 -16.75
C LYS A 244 -19.48 -1.46 -16.22
N THR A 245 -18.46 -0.70 -15.84
CA THR A 245 -17.16 -1.23 -15.40
C THR A 245 -16.99 -1.21 -13.88
N ALA A 246 -17.77 -0.41 -13.16
CA ALA A 246 -17.77 -0.31 -11.72
C ALA A 246 -18.46 -1.51 -11.07
N ILE A 247 -17.77 -2.16 -10.13
CA ILE A 247 -18.37 -3.19 -9.27
C ILE A 247 -18.87 -2.49 -8.02
N ASN A 248 -20.14 -2.75 -7.68
CA ASN A 248 -20.72 -2.31 -6.43
C ASN A 248 -20.11 -3.09 -5.26
N PRO A 249 -19.40 -2.44 -4.31
CA PRO A 249 -18.77 -3.13 -3.19
C PRO A 249 -19.77 -3.89 -2.31
N SER A 250 -21.00 -3.40 -2.17
CA SER A 250 -22.03 -4.06 -1.37
C SER A 250 -22.47 -5.38 -2.00
N GLU A 251 -22.64 -5.40 -3.33
CA GLU A 251 -22.99 -6.64 -4.06
C GLU A 251 -21.83 -7.63 -4.05
N LEU A 252 -20.59 -7.15 -4.14
CA LEU A 252 -19.40 -7.99 -4.04
C LEU A 252 -19.27 -8.62 -2.66
N LEU A 253 -19.50 -7.85 -1.59
CA LEU A 253 -19.50 -8.37 -0.23
C LEU A 253 -20.58 -9.43 -0.05
N GLN A 254 -21.80 -9.14 -0.49
CA GLN A 254 -22.92 -10.08 -0.44
C GLN A 254 -22.58 -11.40 -1.16
N ALA A 255 -22.00 -11.33 -2.36
CA ALA A 255 -21.59 -12.49 -3.13
C ALA A 255 -20.49 -13.35 -2.45
N VAL A 256 -19.66 -12.74 -1.59
CA VAL A 256 -18.65 -13.44 -0.78
C VAL A 256 -19.29 -14.08 0.46
N LEU A 257 -20.24 -13.39 1.11
CA LEU A 257 -20.96 -13.89 2.27
C LEU A 257 -21.85 -15.10 1.94
N GLU A 258 -22.40 -15.16 0.73
CA GLU A 258 -23.22 -16.27 0.22
C GLU A 258 -22.44 -17.58 -0.01
N ILE A 259 -21.11 -17.59 0.17
CA ILE A 259 -20.32 -18.80 -0.02
C ILE A 259 -20.45 -19.71 1.21
N ASP A 260 -21.18 -20.82 1.01
CA ASP A 260 -21.40 -21.82 2.05
C ASP A 260 -20.10 -22.35 2.68
N GLY A 261 -20.03 -22.30 4.01
CA GLY A 261 -18.93 -22.86 4.81
C GLY A 261 -17.61 -22.09 4.68
N LEU A 262 -17.65 -20.82 4.28
CA LEU A 262 -16.50 -19.92 4.34
C LEU A 262 -16.52 -19.14 5.66
N GLU A 263 -15.50 -19.31 6.50
CA GLU A 263 -15.36 -18.57 7.77
C GLU A 263 -15.27 -17.06 7.55
N GLU A 264 -15.76 -16.26 8.51
CA GLU A 264 -15.79 -14.80 8.45
C GLU A 264 -14.42 -14.18 8.13
N ALA A 265 -13.35 -14.68 8.74
CA ALA A 265 -11.99 -14.21 8.45
C ALA A 265 -11.58 -14.45 6.97
N LYS A 266 -12.02 -15.56 6.38
CA LYS A 266 -11.79 -15.87 4.96
C LYS A 266 -12.70 -15.03 4.05
N GLN A 267 -13.92 -14.73 4.49
CA GLN A 267 -14.83 -13.83 3.78
C GLN A 267 -14.27 -12.40 3.73
N MET A 268 -13.79 -11.86 4.85
CA MET A 268 -13.12 -10.55 4.90
C MET A 268 -11.92 -10.50 3.94
N TYR A 269 -11.06 -11.51 4.00
CA TYR A 269 -9.90 -11.61 3.13
C TYR A 269 -10.26 -11.72 1.64
N ALA A 270 -11.30 -12.52 1.31
CA ALA A 270 -11.80 -12.65 -0.07
C ALA A 270 -12.34 -11.31 -0.59
N PHE A 271 -13.11 -10.61 0.23
CA PHE A 271 -13.68 -9.32 -0.12
C PHE A 271 -12.57 -8.29 -0.40
N GLU A 272 -11.60 -8.15 0.50
CA GLU A 272 -10.45 -7.25 0.31
C GLU A 272 -9.65 -7.59 -0.95
N TYR A 273 -9.38 -8.88 -1.17
CA TYR A 273 -8.67 -9.36 -2.36
C TYR A 273 -9.38 -9.02 -3.67
N LEU A 274 -10.70 -9.22 -3.71
CA LEU A 274 -11.50 -8.92 -4.90
C LEU A 274 -11.63 -7.41 -5.10
N ASN A 275 -11.85 -6.65 -4.02
CA ASN A 275 -11.99 -5.20 -4.08
C ASN A 275 -10.69 -4.49 -4.53
N ALA A 276 -9.53 -5.10 -4.28
CA ALA A 276 -8.24 -4.60 -4.75
C ALA A 276 -8.00 -4.79 -6.27
N ASP A 277 -8.75 -5.68 -6.93
CA ASP A 277 -8.58 -6.01 -8.35
C ASP A 277 -9.94 -6.09 -9.07
N PRO A 278 -10.37 -4.99 -9.73
CA PRO A 278 -11.64 -4.94 -10.45
C PRO A 278 -11.80 -6.00 -11.54
N ILE A 279 -10.70 -6.49 -12.13
CA ILE A 279 -10.77 -7.55 -13.15
C ILE A 279 -11.16 -8.88 -12.49
N LYS A 280 -10.57 -9.18 -11.34
CA LYS A 280 -10.90 -10.39 -10.57
C LYS A 280 -12.28 -10.31 -9.94
N ALA A 281 -12.66 -9.17 -9.39
CA ALA A 281 -14.02 -8.98 -8.89
C ALA A 281 -15.05 -9.17 -10.01
N ARG A 282 -14.79 -8.71 -11.24
CA ARG A 282 -15.69 -8.94 -12.38
C ARG A 282 -15.81 -10.42 -12.72
N ALA A 283 -14.69 -11.11 -12.83
CA ALA A 283 -14.69 -12.55 -13.06
C ALA A 283 -15.41 -13.32 -11.94
N PHE A 284 -15.25 -12.90 -10.69
CA PHE A 284 -15.91 -13.51 -9.54
C PHE A 284 -17.44 -13.31 -9.58
N MET A 285 -17.90 -12.10 -9.92
CA MET A 285 -19.33 -11.77 -9.96
C MET A 285 -20.08 -12.52 -11.06
N THR A 286 -19.42 -12.87 -12.17
CA THR A 286 -20.04 -13.67 -13.25
C THR A 286 -20.22 -15.15 -12.90
N TYR A 287 -19.53 -15.66 -11.88
CA TYR A 287 -19.66 -17.04 -11.42
C TYR A 287 -20.88 -17.24 -10.52
N ASN A 288 -21.49 -18.43 -10.57
CA ASN A 288 -22.47 -18.86 -9.56
C ASN A 288 -21.78 -19.21 -8.23
N VAL A 289 -22.55 -19.35 -7.15
CA VAL A 289 -22.05 -19.58 -5.78
C VAL A 289 -21.04 -20.74 -5.70
N ARG A 290 -21.32 -21.88 -6.35
CA ARG A 290 -20.40 -23.03 -6.37
C ARG A 290 -19.08 -22.69 -7.06
N MET A 291 -19.13 -22.00 -8.20
CA MET A 291 -17.95 -21.57 -8.94
C MET A 291 -17.18 -20.47 -8.21
N ARG A 292 -17.85 -19.57 -7.50
CA ARG A 292 -17.24 -18.54 -6.63
C ARG A 292 -16.41 -19.19 -5.53
N LYS A 293 -16.94 -20.22 -4.86
CA LYS A 293 -16.19 -21.03 -3.89
C LYS A 293 -14.96 -21.66 -4.55
N MET A 294 -15.12 -22.34 -5.67
CA MET A 294 -13.99 -22.95 -6.38
C MET A 294 -12.96 -21.93 -6.85
N TYR A 295 -13.40 -20.76 -7.30
CA TYR A 295 -12.54 -19.66 -7.72
C TYR A 295 -11.67 -19.21 -6.55
N LEU A 296 -12.26 -18.89 -5.39
CA LEU A 296 -11.51 -18.49 -4.21
C LEU A 296 -10.58 -19.61 -3.72
N PHE A 297 -11.02 -20.87 -3.69
CA PHE A 297 -10.17 -21.99 -3.26
C PHE A 297 -9.02 -22.30 -4.26
N ARG A 298 -9.15 -21.91 -5.53
CA ARG A 298 -8.04 -21.96 -6.51
C ARG A 298 -7.05 -20.81 -6.29
N GLN A 299 -7.53 -19.64 -5.89
CA GLN A 299 -6.66 -18.51 -5.53
C GLN A 299 -5.99 -18.72 -4.17
N PHE A 300 -6.70 -19.37 -3.25
CA PHE A 300 -6.33 -19.56 -1.85
C PHE A 300 -6.32 -21.05 -1.52
N TRP A 301 -5.35 -21.77 -2.08
CA TRP A 301 -5.24 -23.22 -1.94
C TRP A 301 -5.07 -23.68 -0.47
N TRP A 302 -4.66 -22.79 0.43
CA TRP A 302 -4.54 -22.99 1.88
C TRP A 302 -5.85 -22.78 2.66
N TRP A 303 -6.97 -22.48 2.00
CA TRP A 303 -8.30 -22.42 2.63
C TRP A 303 -9.01 -23.77 2.72
N LYS A 304 -8.38 -24.82 2.17
CA LYS A 304 -8.82 -26.21 2.25
C LYS A 304 -8.61 -26.83 3.62
#